data_AF-A0A4R2QZW6-F1
#
_entry.id   AF-A0A4R2QZW6-F1
#
_cell.length_a   1.000
_cell.length_b   1.000
_cell.length_c   1.000
_cell.angle_alpha   90.00
_cell.angle_beta   90.00
_cell.angle_gamma   90.00
#
_symmetry.space_group_name_H-M   'P 1'
#
loop_
_entity.id
_entity.type
_entity.pdbx_description
1 polymer ?
#
loop_
_entity_poly.entity_id
_entity_poly.type
_entity_poly.pdbx_seq_one_letter_code
_entity_poly.pdbx_strand_id
1 'polypeptide(L)'
;MRPKAMRSRAVVVFLGVLALLLATPGASGADSPAKAELPGGMSRFVASVGGLSTDSRENWVRLATYSFTADGKVTESHFHWTQRERVKRSLNGVHGNGCDARDCEVRTANGYQATSFPEKLSGSYTVDGDQLTVEWPDTGTETWKLSSVADGKLAKLTFVDSSYGATHGYGYGSEAKWDERASMAEVAAFDHEKLTHNFVFWKTDEGAPYLDKGSGSPFWRTEWKECESSRCLGGKNPDTEYYLATANSSSTDRRDTLWHWRTELADGRGEYCYTGNSHVKPMLQIIDSDGGFHGWVAAEASISETSSSTDDDDIGVFEISEY
;
A
#
# COMPACT_ATOMS: atom_id res chain seq x y z
N MET A 1 25.56 -18.67 -52.24
CA MET A 1 26.79 -18.05 -52.80
C MET A 1 27.05 -16.73 -52.08
N ARG A 2 28.08 -16.71 -51.23
CA ARG A 2 28.80 -15.50 -50.76
C ARG A 2 29.61 -14.90 -51.94
N PRO A 3 30.30 -13.75 -51.81
CA PRO A 3 30.17 -12.61 -50.89
C PRO A 3 30.29 -11.23 -51.62
N LYS A 4 30.17 -10.10 -50.90
CA LYS A 4 31.05 -8.95 -51.14
C LYS A 4 31.31 -8.20 -49.83
N ALA A 5 32.56 -8.34 -49.38
CA ALA A 5 33.16 -7.54 -48.35
C ALA A 5 33.45 -6.12 -48.88
N MET A 6 33.32 -5.11 -48.03
CA MET A 6 34.05 -3.86 -48.22
C MET A 6 34.74 -3.48 -46.91
N ARG A 7 36.06 -3.36 -47.05
CA ARG A 7 37.05 -3.06 -46.02
C ARG A 7 37.23 -1.55 -45.89
N SER A 8 37.59 -1.16 -44.67
CA SER A 8 38.54 -0.10 -44.31
C SER A 8 38.20 1.36 -44.60
N ARG A 9 38.26 2.19 -43.55
CA ARG A 9 39.44 3.03 -43.26
C ARG A 9 39.35 3.63 -41.85
N ALA A 10 40.39 3.39 -41.07
CA ALA A 10 40.72 4.17 -39.89
C ALA A 10 41.35 5.50 -40.34
N VAL A 11 40.98 6.60 -39.68
CA VAL A 11 41.77 7.83 -39.65
C VAL A 11 41.85 8.24 -38.19
N VAL A 12 43.05 8.08 -37.64
CA VAL A 12 43.47 8.63 -36.35
C VAL A 12 43.89 10.08 -36.62
N VAL A 13 43.27 11.04 -35.94
CA VAL A 13 43.78 12.41 -35.85
C VAL A 13 44.15 12.68 -34.41
N PHE A 14 45.45 12.63 -34.13
CA PHE A 14 46.06 13.26 -32.97
C PHE A 14 46.15 14.75 -33.24
N LEU A 15 45.50 15.56 -32.42
CA LEU A 15 45.76 17.00 -32.35
C LEU A 15 45.74 17.40 -30.88
N GLY A 16 46.96 17.65 -30.37
CA GLY A 16 47.20 18.11 -29.02
C GLY A 16 46.61 19.50 -28.81
N VAL A 17 46.00 19.69 -27.64
CA VAL A 17 45.60 21.00 -27.16
C VAL A 17 46.31 21.26 -25.83
N LEU A 18 47.23 22.21 -25.96
CA LEU A 18 47.81 23.12 -24.99
C LEU A 18 47.11 23.18 -23.61
N ALA A 19 47.84 22.81 -22.56
CA ALA A 19 47.45 23.00 -21.17
C ALA A 19 47.59 24.48 -20.78
N LEU A 20 46.47 25.21 -20.74
CA LEU A 20 46.38 26.50 -20.05
C LEU A 20 46.04 26.24 -18.57
N LEU A 21 47.03 26.43 -17.69
CA LEU A 21 46.85 26.52 -16.24
C LEU A 21 46.18 27.86 -15.91
N LEU A 22 44.85 27.90 -15.98
CA LEU A 22 44.04 28.95 -15.40
C LEU A 22 43.93 28.69 -13.89
N ALA A 23 44.56 29.55 -13.09
CA ALA A 23 44.36 29.60 -11.65
C ALA A 23 42.88 29.94 -11.37
N THR A 24 42.11 28.93 -11.00
CA THR A 24 40.72 29.10 -10.57
C THR A 24 40.73 29.79 -9.20
N PRO A 25 40.01 30.92 -9.02
CA PRO A 25 39.80 31.49 -7.71
C PRO A 25 39.17 30.43 -6.82
N GLY A 26 39.76 30.20 -5.64
CA GLY A 26 39.37 29.17 -4.70
C GLY A 26 37.86 29.19 -4.47
N ALA A 27 37.20 28.11 -4.88
CA ALA A 27 35.80 27.87 -4.58
C ALA A 27 35.66 27.91 -3.06
N SER A 28 35.07 28.98 -2.56
CA SER A 28 34.54 29.06 -1.20
C SER A 28 33.70 27.81 -1.01
N GLY A 29 34.05 26.98 -0.01
CA GLY A 29 33.36 25.72 0.25
C GLY A 29 31.87 26.00 0.35
N ALA A 30 31.11 25.51 -0.63
CA ALA A 30 29.67 25.50 -0.54
C ALA A 30 29.34 24.65 0.67
N ASP A 31 28.81 25.28 1.72
CA ASP A 31 28.28 24.58 2.87
C ASP A 31 27.34 23.51 2.34
N SER A 32 27.71 22.24 2.56
CA SER A 32 26.85 21.13 2.18
C SER A 32 25.52 21.34 2.90
N PRO A 33 24.38 21.29 2.19
CA PRO A 33 23.09 21.52 2.82
C PRO A 33 22.96 20.61 4.05
N ALA A 34 22.51 21.19 5.16
CA ALA A 34 22.32 20.44 6.39
C ALA A 34 21.43 19.22 6.10
N LYS A 35 21.91 18.04 6.52
CA LYS A 35 21.19 16.77 6.33
C LYS A 35 19.85 16.86 7.05
N ALA A 36 18.75 16.71 6.33
CA ALA A 36 17.43 16.59 6.93
C ALA A 36 17.38 15.34 7.81
N GLU A 37 16.76 15.47 8.98
CA GLU A 37 16.45 14.33 9.83
C GLU A 37 15.46 13.41 9.10
N LEU A 38 15.65 12.10 9.17
CA LEU A 38 14.68 11.13 8.62
C LEU A 38 13.53 10.94 9.62
N PRO A 39 12.27 10.84 9.17
CA PRO A 39 11.13 10.66 10.08
C PRO A 39 11.29 9.37 10.88
N GLY A 40 11.42 9.49 12.20
CA GLY A 40 11.69 8.35 13.08
C GLY A 40 12.98 7.59 12.73
N GLY A 41 13.92 8.22 12.04
CA GLY A 41 15.14 7.58 11.54
C GLY A 41 14.95 6.67 10.31
N MET A 42 13.75 6.61 9.72
CA MET A 42 13.39 5.68 8.65
C MET A 42 13.24 6.38 7.30
N SER A 43 13.50 5.66 6.22
CA SER A 43 13.44 6.17 4.85
C SER A 43 12.31 5.59 3.99
N ARG A 44 11.69 4.47 4.38
CA ARG A 44 10.67 3.78 3.58
C ARG A 44 9.41 3.54 4.39
N PHE A 45 8.29 4.13 3.96
CA PHE A 45 7.01 4.00 4.65
C PHE A 45 5.94 3.38 3.75
N VAL A 46 5.13 2.52 4.32
CA VAL A 46 3.82 2.16 3.75
C VAL A 46 2.76 3.02 4.43
N ALA A 47 1.78 3.51 3.69
CA ALA A 47 0.72 4.36 4.23
C ALA A 47 -0.63 4.09 3.54
N SER A 48 -1.70 4.24 4.31
CA SER A 48 -3.06 4.39 3.77
C SER A 48 -3.63 5.73 4.22
N VAL A 49 -4.22 6.49 3.29
CA VAL A 49 -4.74 7.84 3.52
C VAL A 49 -6.12 7.98 2.89
N GLY A 50 -7.07 8.60 3.58
CA GLY A 50 -8.43 8.76 3.08
C GLY A 50 -9.04 10.13 3.36
N GLY A 51 -9.73 10.68 2.36
CA GLY A 51 -10.67 11.79 2.51
C GLY A 51 -12.08 11.21 2.69
N LEU A 52 -12.52 11.10 3.95
CA LEU A 52 -13.74 10.41 4.36
C LEU A 52 -14.66 11.38 5.12
N SER A 53 -15.83 11.67 4.57
CA SER A 53 -16.84 12.58 5.14
C SER A 53 -18.25 12.08 4.82
N THR A 54 -19.13 12.08 5.84
CA THR A 54 -20.56 11.78 5.67
C THR A 54 -21.27 12.79 4.77
N ASP A 55 -20.72 14.01 4.67
CA ASP A 55 -21.30 15.09 3.86
C ASP A 55 -20.84 15.04 2.40
N SER A 56 -20.00 14.06 2.04
CA SER A 56 -19.46 13.87 0.70
C SER A 56 -19.88 12.51 0.12
N ARG A 57 -20.11 12.50 -1.19
CA ARG A 57 -20.23 11.28 -2.04
C ARG A 57 -19.01 11.11 -2.94
N GLU A 58 -17.95 11.84 -2.65
CA GLU A 58 -16.73 11.92 -3.45
C GLU A 58 -15.52 11.50 -2.60
N ASN A 59 -15.78 10.61 -1.64
CA ASN A 59 -14.74 10.08 -0.78
C ASN A 59 -13.69 9.36 -1.60
N TRP A 60 -12.47 9.33 -1.08
CA TRP A 60 -11.34 8.74 -1.77
C TRP A 60 -10.35 8.15 -0.76
N VAL A 61 -9.59 7.17 -1.24
CA VAL A 61 -8.53 6.51 -0.48
C VAL A 61 -7.30 6.32 -1.36
N ARG A 62 -6.13 6.42 -0.74
CA ARG A 62 -4.83 6.11 -1.30
C ARG A 62 -4.16 5.01 -0.49
N LEU A 63 -3.51 4.09 -1.19
CA LEU A 63 -2.60 3.10 -0.60
C LEU A 63 -1.23 3.28 -1.23
N ALA A 64 -0.27 3.67 -0.42
CA ALA A 64 0.93 4.35 -0.86
C ALA A 64 2.21 3.82 -0.21
N THR A 65 3.32 4.03 -0.91
CA THR A 65 4.68 3.95 -0.37
C THR A 65 5.32 5.33 -0.40
N TYR A 66 5.94 5.77 0.69
CA TYR A 66 6.77 6.97 0.75
C TYR A 66 8.25 6.61 0.83
N SER A 67 9.09 7.26 0.02
CA SER A 67 10.55 7.18 0.10
C SER A 67 11.12 8.54 0.44
N PHE A 68 11.72 8.66 1.63
CA PHE A 68 12.34 9.86 2.16
C PHE A 68 13.86 9.83 1.93
N THR A 69 14.44 10.99 1.68
CA THR A 69 15.88 11.15 1.50
C THR A 69 16.43 12.22 2.41
N ALA A 70 17.69 12.05 2.78
CA ALA A 70 18.37 12.90 3.76
C ALA A 70 18.62 14.35 3.32
N ASP A 71 18.23 14.73 2.10
CA ASP A 71 18.22 16.10 1.57
C ASP A 71 16.84 16.77 1.69
N GLY A 72 15.93 16.17 2.47
CA GLY A 72 14.61 16.75 2.75
C GLY A 72 13.60 16.52 1.63
N LYS A 73 13.81 15.51 0.78
CA LYS A 73 12.88 15.13 -0.30
C LYS A 73 12.11 13.87 0.05
N VAL A 74 10.90 13.81 -0.49
CA VAL A 74 10.03 12.63 -0.37
C VAL A 74 9.37 12.36 -1.71
N THR A 75 9.23 11.08 -2.03
CA THR A 75 8.45 10.61 -3.17
C THR A 75 7.38 9.66 -2.69
N GLU A 76 6.18 9.81 -3.25
CA GLU A 76 5.08 8.87 -3.05
C GLU A 76 4.89 8.06 -4.34
N SER A 77 4.59 6.78 -4.19
CA SER A 77 4.00 5.95 -5.25
C SER A 77 2.74 5.31 -4.69
N HIS A 78 1.60 5.46 -5.36
CA HIS A 78 0.32 5.06 -4.77
C HIS A 78 -0.69 4.50 -5.78
N PHE A 79 -1.67 3.79 -5.24
CA PHE A 79 -2.95 3.51 -5.87
C PHE A 79 -3.98 4.48 -5.30
N HIS A 80 -4.88 4.98 -6.15
CA HIS A 80 -5.97 5.87 -5.79
C HIS A 80 -7.30 5.23 -6.16
N TRP A 81 -8.26 5.26 -5.22
CA TRP A 81 -9.64 4.90 -5.48
C TRP A 81 -10.58 5.98 -4.97
N THR A 82 -11.61 6.33 -5.75
CA THR A 82 -12.57 7.39 -5.41
C THR A 82 -13.99 6.97 -5.74
N GLN A 83 -14.97 7.40 -4.95
CA GLN A 83 -16.38 7.22 -5.23
C GLN A 83 -16.86 7.95 -6.49
N ARG A 84 -16.12 8.96 -6.97
CA ARG A 84 -16.39 9.60 -8.27
C ARG A 84 -16.23 8.63 -9.44
N GLU A 85 -15.35 7.65 -9.29
CA GLU A 85 -15.02 6.64 -10.30
C GLU A 85 -15.15 5.25 -9.69
N ARG A 86 -16.38 4.71 -9.73
CA ARG A 86 -16.69 3.40 -9.13
C ARG A 86 -15.70 2.32 -9.56
N VAL A 87 -15.00 1.76 -8.57
CA VAL A 87 -13.95 0.77 -8.76
C VAL A 87 -14.59 -0.61 -8.83
N LYS A 88 -14.42 -1.27 -9.98
CA LYS A 88 -14.84 -2.66 -10.13
C LYS A 88 -13.85 -3.59 -9.43
N ARG A 89 -14.30 -4.80 -9.10
CA ARG A 89 -13.41 -5.87 -8.66
C ARG A 89 -12.74 -6.51 -9.85
N SER A 90 -11.49 -6.89 -9.68
CA SER A 90 -10.72 -7.59 -10.70
C SER A 90 -10.13 -8.85 -10.11
N LEU A 91 -10.12 -9.90 -10.92
CA LEU A 91 -9.40 -11.13 -10.62
C LEU A 91 -7.88 -10.85 -10.62
N ASN A 92 -7.15 -11.46 -9.69
CA ASN A 92 -5.72 -11.22 -9.53
C ASN A 92 -4.82 -12.35 -10.08
N GLY A 93 -5.38 -13.44 -10.60
CA GLY A 93 -4.64 -14.61 -11.09
C GLY A 93 -4.11 -15.54 -10.00
N VAL A 94 -4.48 -15.35 -8.73
CA VAL A 94 -4.13 -16.23 -7.60
C VAL A 94 -5.37 -17.03 -7.19
N HIS A 95 -5.22 -18.34 -7.00
CA HIS A 95 -6.31 -19.24 -6.64
C HIS A 95 -6.19 -19.76 -5.22
N GLY A 96 -7.32 -19.79 -4.51
CA GLY A 96 -7.45 -20.41 -3.19
C GLY A 96 -7.71 -21.92 -3.25
N ASN A 97 -6.90 -22.66 -4.01
CA ASN A 97 -7.08 -24.12 -4.16
C ASN A 97 -6.53 -24.89 -2.95
N GLY A 98 -7.25 -25.88 -2.45
CA GLY A 98 -6.73 -26.84 -1.46
C GLY A 98 -6.49 -26.29 -0.04
N CYS A 99 -6.94 -25.07 0.23
CA CYS A 99 -7.05 -24.51 1.58
C CYS A 99 -8.45 -24.74 2.17
N ASP A 100 -8.84 -24.02 3.21
CA ASP A 100 -10.13 -24.24 3.90
C ASP A 100 -11.31 -23.51 3.25
N ALA A 101 -11.01 -22.48 2.46
CA ALA A 101 -11.99 -21.72 1.68
C ALA A 101 -12.36 -22.44 0.37
N ARG A 102 -13.44 -22.03 -0.31
CA ARG A 102 -13.80 -22.56 -1.65
C ARG A 102 -12.69 -22.29 -2.67
N ASP A 103 -12.55 -23.18 -3.66
CA ASP A 103 -11.55 -23.06 -4.73
C ASP A 103 -11.91 -21.92 -5.71
N CYS A 104 -11.60 -20.68 -5.33
CA CYS A 104 -11.94 -19.47 -6.07
C CYS A 104 -10.69 -18.68 -6.46
N GLU A 105 -10.74 -18.03 -7.62
CA GLU A 105 -9.74 -17.02 -7.99
C GLU A 105 -9.99 -15.75 -7.19
N VAL A 106 -8.93 -15.25 -6.54
CA VAL A 106 -8.99 -14.14 -5.60
C VAL A 106 -9.26 -12.82 -6.33
N ARG A 107 -10.13 -11.99 -5.74
CA ARG A 107 -10.45 -10.66 -6.25
C ARG A 107 -9.76 -9.57 -5.45
N THR A 108 -9.47 -8.46 -6.13
CA THR A 108 -8.97 -7.23 -5.51
C THR A 108 -9.62 -6.01 -6.16
N ALA A 109 -9.31 -4.81 -5.67
CA ALA A 109 -9.75 -3.56 -6.29
C ALA A 109 -9.09 -3.40 -7.67
N ASN A 110 -9.87 -3.03 -8.70
CA ASN A 110 -9.32 -2.88 -10.04
C ASN A 110 -8.17 -1.86 -10.06
N GLY A 111 -7.10 -2.23 -10.77
CA GLY A 111 -5.85 -1.48 -10.85
C GLY A 111 -4.78 -2.02 -9.89
N TYR A 112 -5.18 -2.61 -8.75
CA TYR A 112 -4.22 -3.08 -7.76
C TYR A 112 -3.37 -4.26 -8.23
N GLN A 113 -3.91 -5.08 -9.14
CA GLN A 113 -3.23 -6.20 -9.77
C GLN A 113 -2.10 -5.77 -10.72
N ALA A 114 -1.93 -4.47 -11.00
CA ALA A 114 -0.86 -3.96 -11.85
C ALA A 114 0.54 -4.39 -11.34
N THR A 115 1.55 -4.38 -12.19
CA THR A 115 2.93 -4.75 -11.80
C THR A 115 3.68 -3.63 -11.07
N SER A 116 3.15 -2.41 -11.08
CA SER A 116 3.72 -1.24 -10.41
C SER A 116 2.64 -0.28 -9.95
N PHE A 117 2.98 0.59 -9.00
CA PHE A 117 2.16 1.72 -8.60
C PHE A 117 1.92 2.66 -9.80
N PRO A 118 0.66 3.02 -10.10
CA PRO A 118 0.31 3.82 -11.28
C PRO A 118 0.61 5.31 -11.10
N GLU A 119 0.52 5.83 -9.88
CA GLU A 119 0.60 7.26 -9.60
C GLU A 119 1.79 7.60 -8.72
N LYS A 120 2.31 8.83 -8.86
CA LYS A 120 3.47 9.33 -8.13
C LYS A 120 3.31 10.78 -7.74
N LEU A 121 3.76 11.13 -6.53
CA LEU A 121 3.97 12.51 -6.09
C LEU A 121 5.44 12.70 -5.70
N SER A 122 5.88 13.95 -5.73
CA SER A 122 7.21 14.34 -5.27
C SER A 122 7.08 15.62 -4.49
N GLY A 123 7.79 15.70 -3.37
CA GLY A 123 7.63 16.77 -2.41
C GLY A 123 8.87 16.97 -1.55
N SER A 124 8.69 17.80 -0.53
CA SER A 124 9.65 17.99 0.55
C SER A 124 9.02 17.59 1.88
N TYR A 125 9.86 17.40 2.88
CA TYR A 125 9.38 17.13 4.22
C TYR A 125 10.25 17.81 5.27
N THR A 126 9.66 17.98 6.45
CA THR A 126 10.33 18.43 7.66
C THR A 126 9.92 17.55 8.83
N VAL A 127 10.82 17.40 9.79
CA VAL A 127 10.56 16.73 11.07
C VAL A 127 10.85 17.73 12.17
N ASP A 128 9.89 17.94 13.06
CA ASP A 128 10.02 18.77 14.26
C ASP A 128 9.51 17.96 15.46
N GLY A 129 10.43 17.48 16.29
CA GLY A 129 10.10 16.58 17.40
C GLY A 129 9.43 15.29 16.91
N ASP A 130 8.19 15.07 17.35
CA ASP A 130 7.36 13.93 16.96
C ASP A 130 6.39 14.26 15.81
N GLN A 131 6.60 15.36 15.09
CA GLN A 131 5.75 15.75 13.96
C GLN A 131 6.51 15.66 12.64
N LEU A 132 5.94 14.92 11.69
CA LEU A 132 6.34 14.91 10.29
C LEU A 132 5.36 15.79 9.51
N THR A 133 5.88 16.76 8.76
CA THR A 133 5.09 17.53 7.78
C THR A 133 5.64 17.26 6.40
N VAL A 134 4.78 16.78 5.50
CA VAL A 134 5.08 16.57 4.09
C VAL A 134 4.39 17.65 3.26
N GLU A 135 5.12 18.24 2.32
CA GLU A 135 4.63 19.24 1.38
C GLU A 135 4.69 18.68 -0.04
N TRP A 136 3.52 18.60 -0.67
CA TRP A 136 3.31 18.24 -2.06
C TRP A 136 3.01 19.54 -2.85
N PRO A 137 3.93 20.07 -3.67
CA PRO A 137 3.83 21.42 -4.24
C PRO A 137 2.50 21.76 -4.93
N ASP A 138 1.90 20.80 -5.64
CA ASP A 138 0.66 20.99 -6.40
C ASP A 138 -0.57 20.36 -5.74
N THR A 139 -0.42 19.76 -4.56
CA THR A 139 -1.50 19.05 -3.86
C THR A 139 -1.81 19.70 -2.51
N GLY A 140 -0.79 20.01 -1.72
CA GLY A 140 -0.96 20.58 -0.39
C GLY A 140 -0.03 19.93 0.65
N THR A 141 -0.37 20.11 1.92
CA THR A 141 0.40 19.55 3.04
C THR A 141 -0.31 18.37 3.68
N GLU A 142 0.49 17.48 4.27
CA GLU A 142 0.08 16.33 5.06
C GLU A 142 0.89 16.29 6.35
N THR A 143 0.23 16.17 7.49
CA THR A 143 0.88 16.16 8.80
C THR A 143 0.62 14.84 9.51
N TRP A 144 1.68 14.27 10.07
CA TRP A 144 1.66 13.02 10.82
C TRP A 144 2.32 13.20 12.18
N LYS A 145 1.79 12.48 13.16
CA LYS A 145 2.49 12.23 14.41
C LYS A 145 3.35 10.98 14.26
N LEU A 146 4.60 11.08 14.68
CA LEU A 146 5.62 10.03 14.70
C LEU A 146 5.68 9.37 16.08
N SER A 147 5.82 8.05 16.09
CA SER A 147 6.22 7.31 17.29
C SER A 147 7.10 6.13 16.92
N SER A 148 8.04 5.78 17.79
CA SER A 148 8.89 4.60 17.62
C SER A 148 8.21 3.37 18.22
N VAL A 149 8.18 2.26 17.46
CA VAL A 149 7.62 0.97 17.89
C VAL A 149 8.58 -0.17 17.50
N ALA A 150 8.29 -1.40 17.94
CA ALA A 150 9.15 -2.57 17.72
C ALA A 150 10.62 -2.32 18.10
N ASP A 151 10.85 -1.77 19.29
CA ASP A 151 12.20 -1.42 19.82
C ASP A 151 13.03 -0.53 18.87
N GLY A 152 12.37 0.37 18.12
CA GLY A 152 13.05 1.27 17.19
C GLY A 152 13.23 0.75 15.78
N LYS A 153 12.73 -0.46 15.48
CA LYS A 153 12.80 -1.04 14.13
C LYS A 153 11.69 -0.55 13.19
N LEU A 154 10.66 0.06 13.76
CA LEU A 154 9.54 0.68 13.07
C LEU A 154 9.29 2.11 13.58
N ALA A 155 8.88 2.98 12.65
CA ALA A 155 8.28 4.28 12.95
C ALA A 155 6.78 4.25 12.58
N LYS A 156 5.88 4.45 13.54
CA LYS A 156 4.43 4.57 13.28
C LYS A 156 4.07 6.02 12.94
N LEU A 157 3.25 6.18 11.90
CA LEU A 157 2.61 7.42 11.49
C LEU A 157 1.14 7.38 11.90
N THR A 158 0.71 8.35 12.71
CA THR A 158 -0.71 8.61 12.99
C THR A 158 -1.11 9.91 12.31
N PHE A 159 -2.13 9.86 11.45
CA PHE A 159 -2.57 11.03 10.69
C PHE A 159 -3.04 12.16 11.63
N VAL A 160 -2.64 13.39 11.33
CA VAL A 160 -3.03 14.59 12.10
C VAL A 160 -3.96 15.46 11.27
N ASP A 161 -3.49 15.95 10.12
CA ASP A 161 -4.25 16.88 9.29
C ASP A 161 -3.70 16.94 7.85
N SER A 162 -4.46 17.53 6.94
CA SER A 162 -4.00 17.87 5.59
C SER A 162 -4.66 19.13 5.04
N SER A 163 -4.01 19.80 4.10
CA SER A 163 -4.60 20.95 3.40
C SER A 163 -5.42 20.57 2.16
N TYR A 164 -5.55 19.28 1.84
CA TYR A 164 -6.15 18.80 0.59
C TYR A 164 -7.30 17.81 0.82
N GLY A 165 -7.83 17.76 2.04
CA GLY A 165 -9.06 17.04 2.36
C GLY A 165 -8.87 15.57 2.75
N ALA A 166 -7.64 15.10 2.97
CA ALA A 166 -7.42 13.89 3.74
C ALA A 166 -7.83 14.13 5.20
N THR A 167 -8.42 13.10 5.80
CA THR A 167 -9.06 13.17 7.12
C THR A 167 -8.58 12.07 8.06
N HIS A 168 -8.08 10.97 7.51
CA HIS A 168 -7.65 9.80 8.24
C HIS A 168 -6.46 9.15 7.52
N GLY A 169 -5.65 8.43 8.28
CA GLY A 169 -4.59 7.63 7.71
C GLY A 169 -3.76 6.87 8.75
N TYR A 170 -3.09 5.84 8.27
CA TYR A 170 -2.21 4.95 9.02
C TYR A 170 -0.93 4.75 8.23
N GLY A 171 0.23 4.72 8.89
CA GLY A 171 1.48 4.45 8.20
C GLY A 171 2.56 3.88 9.09
N TYR A 172 3.50 3.18 8.46
CA TYR A 172 4.65 2.56 9.13
C TYR A 172 5.90 2.68 8.28
N GLY A 173 7.00 3.07 8.91
CA GLY A 173 8.31 3.22 8.29
C GLY A 173 9.34 2.25 8.82
N SER A 174 10.23 1.81 7.94
CA SER A 174 11.39 0.98 8.27
C SER A 174 12.54 1.21 7.28
N GLU A 175 13.65 0.50 7.48
CA GLU A 175 14.74 0.41 6.51
C GLU A 175 14.69 -0.85 5.62
N ALA A 176 13.72 -1.74 5.80
CA ALA A 176 13.57 -2.91 4.92
C ALA A 176 13.35 -2.51 3.47
N LYS A 177 13.83 -3.30 2.51
CA LYS A 177 13.74 -2.95 1.08
C LYS A 177 12.31 -3.11 0.55
N TRP A 178 11.99 -2.47 -0.58
CA TRP A 178 10.65 -2.57 -1.17
C TRP A 178 10.30 -3.97 -1.71
N ASP A 179 11.31 -4.77 -2.04
CA ASP A 179 11.18 -6.18 -2.43
C ASP A 179 11.28 -7.15 -1.24
N GLU A 180 11.46 -6.62 -0.03
CA GLU A 180 11.41 -7.39 1.20
C GLU A 180 9.96 -7.53 1.67
N ARG A 181 9.54 -8.78 1.85
CA ARG A 181 8.18 -9.17 2.22
C ARG A 181 8.20 -10.47 3.02
N ALA A 182 7.19 -10.65 3.86
CA ALA A 182 6.87 -11.94 4.42
C ALA A 182 6.14 -12.81 3.37
N SER A 183 6.58 -14.06 3.28
CA SER A 183 5.88 -15.11 2.54
C SER A 183 4.52 -15.42 3.17
N MET A 184 3.61 -16.05 2.41
CA MET A 184 2.31 -16.46 2.96
C MET A 184 2.47 -17.49 4.10
N ALA A 185 3.51 -18.31 4.06
CA ALA A 185 3.85 -19.23 5.14
C ALA A 185 4.24 -18.49 6.44
N GLU A 186 5.08 -17.44 6.33
CA GLU A 186 5.44 -16.60 7.48
C GLU A 186 4.23 -15.84 8.02
N VAL A 187 3.38 -15.32 7.14
CA VAL A 187 2.12 -14.68 7.52
C VAL A 187 1.18 -15.67 8.22
N ALA A 188 1.06 -16.91 7.72
CA ALA A 188 0.22 -17.94 8.35
C ALA A 188 0.73 -18.35 9.74
N ALA A 189 2.06 -18.39 9.91
CA ALA A 189 2.71 -18.75 11.16
C ALA A 189 2.77 -17.60 12.19
N PHE A 190 2.41 -16.38 11.78
CA PHE A 190 2.40 -15.21 12.65
C PHE A 190 1.37 -15.34 13.77
N ASP A 191 1.63 -14.72 14.93
CA ASP A 191 0.69 -14.69 16.04
C ASP A 191 -0.39 -13.60 15.81
N HIS A 192 -1.47 -13.98 15.12
CA HIS A 192 -2.56 -13.07 14.75
C HIS A 192 -3.35 -12.55 15.96
N GLU A 193 -3.22 -13.14 17.15
CA GLU A 193 -3.84 -12.64 18.38
C GLU A 193 -3.26 -11.27 18.81
N LYS A 194 -2.05 -10.95 18.35
CA LYS A 194 -1.41 -9.65 18.58
C LYS A 194 -1.91 -8.55 17.67
N LEU A 195 -2.58 -8.89 16.57
CA LEU A 195 -3.01 -7.91 15.58
C LEU A 195 -4.27 -7.21 16.07
N THR A 196 -4.26 -5.89 15.94
CA THR A 196 -5.41 -5.01 16.17
C THR A 196 -5.83 -4.41 14.84
N HIS A 197 -7.14 -4.44 14.56
CA HIS A 197 -7.73 -3.82 13.39
C HIS A 197 -8.29 -2.44 13.74
N ASN A 198 -7.60 -1.38 13.35
CA ASN A 198 -8.06 0.00 13.49
C ASN A 198 -8.55 0.50 12.14
N PHE A 199 -9.78 1.02 12.09
CA PHE A 199 -10.41 1.35 10.81
C PHE A 199 -11.29 2.58 10.87
N VAL A 200 -11.42 3.22 9.71
CA VAL A 200 -12.43 4.22 9.41
C VAL A 200 -12.98 3.90 8.02
N PHE A 201 -14.24 3.49 7.98
CA PHE A 201 -14.99 3.24 6.75
C PHE A 201 -16.11 4.25 6.62
N TRP A 202 -16.23 4.83 5.44
CA TRP A 202 -17.46 5.45 5.02
C TRP A 202 -18.38 4.36 4.48
N LYS A 203 -19.63 4.36 4.94
CA LYS A 203 -20.65 3.39 4.59
C LYS A 203 -21.99 4.08 4.39
N THR A 204 -22.94 3.37 3.81
CA THR A 204 -24.35 3.74 3.79
C THR A 204 -25.21 2.69 4.47
N ASP A 205 -26.22 3.15 5.19
CA ASP A 205 -27.31 2.31 5.69
C ASP A 205 -28.63 2.93 5.25
N GLU A 206 -29.43 2.18 4.50
CA GLU A 206 -30.66 2.67 3.84
C GLU A 206 -30.44 3.99 3.05
N GLY A 207 -29.26 4.16 2.46
CA GLY A 207 -28.85 5.36 1.72
C GLY A 207 -28.33 6.53 2.58
N ALA A 208 -28.41 6.45 3.91
CA ALA A 208 -27.86 7.44 4.83
C ALA A 208 -26.36 7.18 5.06
N PRO A 209 -25.46 8.13 4.74
CA PRO A 209 -24.03 7.94 4.96
C PRO A 209 -23.65 8.05 6.43
N TYR A 210 -22.71 7.21 6.87
CA TYR A 210 -22.09 7.30 8.19
C TYR A 210 -20.61 6.90 8.13
N LEU A 211 -19.85 7.27 9.15
CA LEU A 211 -18.48 6.77 9.35
C LEU A 211 -18.52 5.67 10.40
N ASP A 212 -18.24 4.44 9.97
CA ASP A 212 -17.97 3.30 10.84
C ASP A 212 -16.50 3.37 11.28
N LYS A 213 -16.28 3.53 12.58
CA LYS A 213 -14.94 3.68 13.17
C LYS A 213 -14.80 2.72 14.32
N GLY A 214 -13.67 2.02 14.39
CA GLY A 214 -13.45 1.07 15.47
C GLY A 214 -12.01 0.62 15.59
N SER A 215 -11.79 -0.06 16.71
CA SER A 215 -10.57 -0.80 17.03
C SER A 215 -11.01 -2.17 17.53
N GLY A 216 -10.59 -3.23 16.84
CA GLY A 216 -10.93 -4.61 17.17
C GLY A 216 -9.67 -5.44 17.39
N SER A 217 -9.56 -6.07 18.56
CA SER A 217 -8.53 -7.05 18.88
C SER A 217 -9.18 -8.31 19.46
N PRO A 218 -8.76 -9.51 19.03
CA PRO A 218 -7.78 -9.76 17.97
C PRO A 218 -8.33 -9.42 16.57
N PHE A 219 -7.45 -9.39 15.57
CA PHE A 219 -7.87 -9.39 14.16
C PHE A 219 -8.87 -10.54 13.94
N TRP A 220 -10.04 -10.25 13.36
CA TRP A 220 -11.18 -11.18 13.33
C TRP A 220 -10.91 -12.52 12.61
N ARG A 221 -9.78 -12.64 11.90
CA ARG A 221 -9.34 -13.88 11.24
C ARG A 221 -7.95 -14.26 11.71
N THR A 222 -7.87 -15.09 12.74
CA THR A 222 -6.59 -15.48 13.37
C THR A 222 -5.99 -16.77 12.85
N GLU A 223 -6.78 -17.68 12.29
CA GLU A 223 -6.27 -18.95 11.77
C GLU A 223 -6.27 -18.94 10.24
N TRP A 224 -5.14 -19.27 9.63
CA TRP A 224 -5.00 -19.33 8.18
C TRP A 224 -4.44 -20.67 7.76
N LYS A 225 -4.90 -21.18 6.63
CA LYS A 225 -4.34 -22.37 6.00
C LYS A 225 -3.74 -21.99 4.65
N GLU A 226 -2.49 -22.38 4.45
CA GLU A 226 -1.85 -22.27 3.15
C GLU A 226 -2.63 -23.06 2.09
N CYS A 227 -2.90 -22.40 0.97
CA CYS A 227 -3.44 -23.04 -0.22
C CYS A 227 -2.31 -23.78 -0.97
N GLU A 228 -2.65 -24.55 -2.00
CA GLU A 228 -1.65 -25.22 -2.85
C GLU A 228 -0.68 -24.23 -3.49
N SER A 229 -1.17 -23.01 -3.78
CA SER A 229 -0.33 -21.89 -4.15
C SER A 229 0.26 -21.23 -2.91
N SER A 230 1.60 -21.12 -2.83
CA SER A 230 2.31 -20.36 -1.80
C SER A 230 2.04 -18.84 -1.82
N ARG A 231 1.13 -18.40 -2.69
CA ARG A 231 0.67 -17.03 -2.83
C ARG A 231 -0.70 -16.78 -2.21
N CYS A 232 -1.31 -17.81 -1.62
CA CYS A 232 -2.64 -17.70 -1.05
C CYS A 232 -2.76 -18.44 0.29
N LEU A 233 -3.45 -17.79 1.22
CA LEU A 233 -4.03 -18.40 2.40
C LEU A 233 -5.55 -18.38 2.26
N GLY A 234 -6.19 -19.44 2.72
CA GLY A 234 -7.64 -19.55 2.85
C GLY A 234 -8.04 -19.71 4.29
N GLY A 235 -9.19 -19.15 4.64
CA GLY A 235 -9.83 -19.33 5.94
C GLY A 235 -11.34 -19.24 5.80
N LYS A 236 -12.07 -19.73 6.79
CA LYS A 236 -13.52 -19.60 6.83
C LYS A 236 -14.06 -19.50 8.25
N ASN A 237 -15.16 -18.77 8.37
CA ASN A 237 -16.10 -18.87 9.48
C ASN A 237 -17.39 -19.51 8.94
N PRO A 238 -18.36 -19.91 9.78
CA PRO A 238 -19.57 -20.62 9.32
C PRO A 238 -20.27 -19.97 8.12
N ASP A 239 -20.28 -18.63 8.08
CA ASP A 239 -21.03 -17.86 7.09
C ASP A 239 -20.14 -17.03 6.15
N THR A 240 -18.80 -17.15 6.19
CA THR A 240 -17.89 -16.27 5.42
C THR A 240 -16.64 -16.99 4.96
N GLU A 241 -16.33 -16.85 3.67
CA GLU A 241 -15.09 -17.30 3.03
C GLU A 241 -14.07 -16.17 3.07
N TYR A 242 -12.81 -16.46 3.40
CA TYR A 242 -11.70 -15.50 3.43
C TYR A 242 -10.52 -15.99 2.61
N TYR A 243 -9.90 -15.05 1.90
CA TYR A 243 -8.69 -15.25 1.12
C TYR A 243 -7.71 -14.12 1.42
N LEU A 244 -6.47 -14.49 1.74
CA LEU A 244 -5.34 -13.57 1.76
C LEU A 244 -4.38 -13.99 0.66
N ALA A 245 -4.02 -13.09 -0.24
CA ALA A 245 -3.18 -13.44 -1.38
C ALA A 245 -2.23 -12.33 -1.78
N THR A 246 -1.19 -12.65 -2.56
CA THR A 246 -0.39 -11.63 -3.23
C THR A 246 -1.24 -10.81 -4.21
N ALA A 247 -0.85 -9.57 -4.49
CA ALA A 247 -1.63 -8.67 -5.36
C ALA A 247 -1.84 -9.18 -6.79
N ASN A 248 -0.97 -10.07 -7.28
CA ASN A 248 -1.17 -10.84 -8.51
C ASN A 248 -0.30 -12.11 -8.50
N SER A 249 -0.36 -12.91 -9.57
CA SER A 249 0.36 -14.18 -9.72
C SER A 249 1.89 -14.06 -9.83
N SER A 250 2.44 -12.85 -10.00
CA SER A 250 3.87 -12.61 -10.16
C SER A 250 4.47 -11.66 -9.12
N SER A 251 3.66 -11.05 -8.26
CA SER A 251 4.13 -10.03 -7.31
C SER A 251 5.17 -10.60 -6.37
N THR A 252 6.24 -9.84 -6.15
CA THR A 252 7.30 -10.14 -5.18
C THR A 252 7.50 -8.97 -4.21
N ASP A 253 6.65 -7.95 -4.27
CA ASP A 253 6.70 -6.79 -3.39
C ASP A 253 5.75 -6.98 -2.18
N ARG A 254 5.64 -5.94 -1.35
CA ARG A 254 4.83 -5.94 -0.12
C ARG A 254 3.31 -5.95 -0.34
N ARG A 255 2.83 -6.07 -1.58
CA ARG A 255 1.40 -5.97 -1.88
C ARG A 255 0.68 -7.31 -1.70
N ASP A 256 -0.29 -7.28 -0.80
CA ASP A 256 -1.24 -8.34 -0.56
C ASP A 256 -2.68 -7.83 -0.78
N THR A 257 -3.63 -8.74 -0.85
CA THR A 257 -5.06 -8.44 -0.89
C THR A 257 -5.80 -9.38 0.05
N LEU A 258 -6.69 -8.81 0.86
CA LEU A 258 -7.69 -9.57 1.61
C LEU A 258 -9.01 -9.51 0.83
N TRP A 259 -9.60 -10.67 0.59
CA TRP A 259 -10.90 -10.82 -0.05
C TRP A 259 -11.79 -11.71 0.80
N HIS A 260 -13.00 -11.26 1.08
CA HIS A 260 -13.98 -12.11 1.76
C HIS A 260 -15.39 -11.82 1.28
N TRP A 261 -16.30 -12.74 1.59
CA TRP A 261 -17.72 -12.64 1.24
C TRP A 261 -18.53 -13.67 2.01
N ARG A 262 -19.82 -13.39 2.21
CA ARG A 262 -20.73 -14.32 2.89
C ARG A 262 -21.21 -15.46 2.00
N THR A 263 -21.14 -16.70 2.50
CA THR A 263 -21.48 -17.91 1.74
C THR A 263 -22.90 -17.89 1.20
N GLU A 264 -23.85 -17.40 1.99
CA GLU A 264 -25.27 -17.26 1.62
C GLU A 264 -25.49 -16.41 0.36
N LEU A 265 -24.64 -15.43 0.08
CA LEU A 265 -24.77 -14.55 -1.09
C LEU A 265 -24.45 -15.29 -2.39
N ALA A 266 -23.48 -16.21 -2.35
CA ALA A 266 -23.17 -17.07 -3.48
C ALA A 266 -24.25 -18.15 -3.64
N ASP A 267 -24.62 -18.80 -2.55
CA ASP A 267 -25.57 -19.91 -2.56
C ASP A 267 -26.97 -19.46 -2.99
N GLY A 268 -27.43 -18.29 -2.53
CA GLY A 268 -28.69 -17.67 -2.96
C GLY A 268 -28.73 -17.31 -4.46
N ARG A 269 -27.56 -17.23 -5.11
CA ARG A 269 -27.42 -17.01 -6.56
C ARG A 269 -27.09 -18.29 -7.34
N GLY A 270 -26.93 -19.43 -6.66
CA GLY A 270 -26.46 -20.67 -7.28
C GLY A 270 -25.02 -20.61 -7.78
N GLU A 271 -24.20 -19.75 -7.19
CA GLU A 271 -22.79 -19.56 -7.55
C GLU A 271 -21.87 -20.34 -6.62
N TYR A 272 -20.85 -21.02 -7.16
CA TYR A 272 -19.82 -21.65 -6.32
C TYR A 272 -18.88 -20.60 -5.71
N CYS A 273 -18.36 -19.70 -6.56
CA CYS A 273 -17.56 -18.55 -6.16
C CYS A 273 -18.39 -17.28 -6.32
N TYR A 274 -18.46 -16.47 -5.27
CA TYR A 274 -19.29 -15.27 -5.31
C TYR A 274 -18.77 -14.25 -6.32
N THR A 275 -19.64 -13.88 -7.27
CA THR A 275 -19.31 -12.90 -8.31
C THR A 275 -19.84 -11.50 -8.01
N GLY A 276 -20.68 -11.37 -6.98
CA GLY A 276 -21.33 -10.12 -6.58
C GLY A 276 -20.45 -9.18 -5.76
N ASN A 277 -21.10 -8.47 -4.85
CA ASN A 277 -20.51 -7.38 -4.11
C ASN A 277 -19.75 -7.92 -2.90
N SER A 278 -18.44 -8.13 -3.04
CA SER A 278 -17.56 -8.71 -2.01
C SER A 278 -16.55 -7.72 -1.42
N HIS A 279 -16.07 -7.90 -0.20
CA HIS A 279 -15.11 -7.01 0.43
C HIS A 279 -13.73 -7.28 -0.17
N VAL A 280 -13.22 -6.33 -0.96
CA VAL A 280 -11.85 -6.36 -1.50
C VAL A 280 -11.02 -5.29 -0.83
N LYS A 281 -9.90 -5.72 -0.25
CA LYS A 281 -9.04 -4.88 0.57
C LYS A 281 -7.59 -5.00 0.11
N PRO A 282 -7.13 -4.12 -0.78
CA PRO A 282 -5.71 -3.95 -1.09
C PRO A 282 -4.89 -3.59 0.17
N MET A 283 -3.71 -4.21 0.34
CA MET A 283 -2.92 -4.06 1.56
C MET A 283 -1.42 -4.02 1.29
N LEU A 284 -0.68 -3.23 2.05
CA LEU A 284 0.78 -3.21 2.07
C LEU A 284 1.29 -3.79 3.38
N GLN A 285 2.16 -4.79 3.30
CA GLN A 285 2.80 -5.37 4.48
C GLN A 285 3.63 -4.33 5.24
N ILE A 286 3.52 -4.37 6.57
CA ILE A 286 4.39 -3.67 7.50
C ILE A 286 5.54 -4.61 7.81
N ILE A 287 6.72 -4.28 7.28
CA ILE A 287 7.96 -5.02 7.48
C ILE A 287 8.93 -4.15 8.26
N ASP A 288 9.44 -4.62 9.39
CA ASP A 288 10.43 -3.89 10.20
C ASP A 288 11.81 -3.86 9.54
N SER A 289 12.75 -3.14 10.15
CA SER A 289 14.10 -2.99 9.61
C SER A 289 14.95 -4.28 9.62
N ASP A 290 14.50 -5.34 10.31
CA ASP A 290 15.14 -6.65 10.35
C ASP A 290 14.44 -7.68 9.43
N GLY A 291 13.37 -7.28 8.73
CA GLY A 291 12.59 -8.14 7.85
C GLY A 291 11.41 -8.84 8.51
N GLY A 292 11.10 -8.51 9.76
CA GLY A 292 9.96 -9.05 10.51
C GLY A 292 8.63 -8.50 10.04
N PHE A 293 7.61 -9.37 9.95
CA PHE A 293 6.23 -9.01 9.64
C PHE A 293 5.51 -8.47 10.88
N HIS A 294 4.74 -7.39 10.73
CA HIS A 294 3.97 -6.76 11.82
C HIS A 294 2.53 -6.41 11.44
N GLY A 295 2.04 -6.91 10.30
CA GLY A 295 0.68 -6.65 9.84
C GLY A 295 0.62 -5.90 8.50
N TRP A 296 -0.42 -5.09 8.31
CA TRP A 296 -0.69 -4.34 7.08
C TRP A 296 -1.25 -2.95 7.35
N VAL A 297 -0.95 -2.02 6.44
CA VAL A 297 -1.81 -0.86 6.16
C VAL A 297 -2.63 -1.15 4.92
N ALA A 298 -3.86 -0.69 4.86
CA ALA A 298 -4.78 -1.14 3.84
C ALA A 298 -5.89 -0.13 3.56
N ALA A 299 -6.46 -0.28 2.37
CA ALA A 299 -7.65 0.43 1.95
C ALA A 299 -8.77 -0.56 1.67
N GLU A 300 -9.99 -0.18 1.96
CA GLU A 300 -11.16 -0.80 1.37
C GLU A 300 -11.63 0.09 0.22
N ALA A 301 -11.65 -0.49 -0.99
CA ALA A 301 -11.99 0.20 -2.22
C ALA A 301 -13.06 -0.60 -2.96
N SER A 302 -14.19 -0.82 -2.28
CA SER A 302 -15.24 -1.73 -2.73
C SER A 302 -16.62 -1.06 -2.74
N ILE A 303 -17.53 -1.64 -3.50
CA ILE A 303 -18.97 -1.29 -3.45
C ILE A 303 -19.57 -2.18 -2.33
N SER A 304 -20.48 -1.67 -1.49
CA SER A 304 -20.90 -2.28 -0.20
C SER A 304 -21.64 -3.62 -0.31
N GLU A 305 -21.21 -4.63 0.45
CA GLU A 305 -21.80 -5.99 0.40
C GLU A 305 -23.25 -6.10 0.87
N THR A 306 -23.74 -5.14 1.67
CA THR A 306 -25.00 -5.29 2.41
C THR A 306 -26.25 -5.00 1.59
N SER A 307 -26.09 -4.60 0.34
CA SER A 307 -27.22 -4.38 -0.56
C SER A 307 -26.98 -4.88 -1.98
N SER A 308 -28.07 -5.19 -2.65
CA SER A 308 -28.09 -5.35 -4.11
C SER A 308 -28.10 -4.01 -4.86
N SER A 309 -28.09 -2.89 -4.13
CA SER A 309 -28.10 -1.55 -4.71
C SER A 309 -26.71 -1.20 -5.21
N THR A 310 -26.65 -0.52 -6.35
CA THR A 310 -25.37 0.02 -6.86
C THR A 310 -24.90 1.23 -6.08
N ASP A 311 -25.67 1.70 -5.11
CA ASP A 311 -25.46 2.98 -4.42
C ASP A 311 -24.91 2.83 -3.00
N ASP A 312 -24.76 1.60 -2.51
CA ASP A 312 -24.09 1.36 -1.24
C ASP A 312 -22.61 1.09 -1.51
N ASP A 313 -21.73 1.93 -0.94
CA ASP A 313 -20.28 1.87 -1.13
C ASP A 313 -19.59 1.71 0.23
N ASP A 314 -18.62 0.80 0.30
CA ASP A 314 -17.74 0.63 1.47
C ASP A 314 -16.33 1.09 1.07
N ILE A 315 -15.99 2.32 1.46
CA ILE A 315 -14.69 2.91 1.18
C ILE A 315 -14.03 3.36 2.47
N GLY A 316 -12.75 3.04 2.65
CA GLY A 316 -12.02 3.59 3.80
C GLY A 316 -10.63 3.07 3.96
N VAL A 317 -10.04 3.42 5.09
CA VAL A 317 -8.65 3.15 5.42
C VAL A 317 -8.55 2.43 6.74
N PHE A 318 -7.59 1.52 6.84
CA PHE A 318 -7.38 0.75 8.05
C PHE A 318 -5.93 0.26 8.18
N GLU A 319 -5.58 -0.14 9.39
CA GLU A 319 -4.41 -0.95 9.70
C GLU A 319 -4.85 -2.23 10.39
N ILE A 320 -4.11 -3.30 10.14
CA ILE A 320 -4.14 -4.53 10.93
C ILE A 320 -2.71 -4.68 11.45
N SER A 321 -2.41 -4.28 12.68
CA SER A 321 -1.03 -4.14 13.18
C SER A 321 -0.90 -4.59 14.63
N GLU A 322 0.32 -4.95 15.05
CA GLU A 322 0.65 -5.17 16.47
C GLU A 322 0.69 -3.90 17.32
N TYR A 323 0.70 -2.71 16.69
CA TYR A 323 0.98 -1.40 17.31
C TYR A 323 -0.05 -0.35 16.95
#